data_AF-A0A3P1Y136-F1
#
_entry.id   AF-A0A3P1Y136-F1
#
_cell.length_a   1.000
_cell.length_b   1.000
_cell.length_c   1.000
_cell.angle_alpha   90.00
_cell.angle_beta   90.00
_cell.angle_gamma   90.00
#
_symmetry.space_group_name_H-M   'P 1'
#
loop_
_entity.id
_entity.type
_entity.pdbx_description
1 polymer ?
#
loop_
_entity_poly.entity_id
_entity_poly.type
_entity_poly.pdbx_seq_one_letter_code
_entity_poly.pdbx_strand_id
1 'polypeptide(L)'
;MENGKTAGYTTGQILKFVIPSLIGALAFIMPIPDKGTFNTALGLLIDWGKGDLKAYLPTAAMTAVVLSAAASLFAVLARPRSIMENTFLRELLCVSPFWLASRVLGAVLTVFLLPPFAWYSCM
;
A
#
# COMPACT_ATOMS: atom_id res chain seq x y z
N MET A 1 31.76 12.83 -28.82
CA MET A 1 30.61 13.63 -29.28
C MET A 1 29.37 12.76 -29.10
N GLU A 2 28.73 12.82 -27.92
CA GLU A 2 27.42 12.18 -27.73
C GLU A 2 26.42 13.29 -27.41
N ASN A 3 25.48 13.47 -28.33
CA ASN A 3 24.50 14.55 -28.36
C ASN A 3 23.39 14.24 -27.36
N GLY A 4 23.43 14.88 -26.19
CA GLY A 4 22.39 14.83 -25.17
C GLY A 4 21.09 15.44 -25.69
N LYS A 5 20.22 14.61 -26.26
CA LYS A 5 18.83 14.98 -26.57
C LYS A 5 18.09 15.18 -25.25
N THR A 6 17.95 16.43 -24.81
CA THR A 6 16.92 16.80 -23.83
C THR A 6 15.56 16.61 -24.50
N ALA A 7 14.99 15.42 -24.37
CA ALA A 7 13.61 15.17 -24.74
C ALA A 7 12.72 16.02 -23.81
N GLY A 8 12.33 17.21 -24.27
CA GLY A 8 11.41 18.07 -23.54
C GLY A 8 10.06 17.39 -23.35
N TYR A 9 9.50 17.47 -22.15
CA TYR A 9 8.18 16.93 -21.86
C TYR A 9 7.13 17.66 -22.71
N THR A 10 6.31 16.90 -23.42
CA THR A 10 5.20 17.47 -24.20
C THR A 10 4.15 18.04 -23.25
N THR A 11 3.55 19.20 -23.58
CA THR A 11 2.52 19.89 -22.77
C THR A 11 1.39 18.95 -22.35
N GLY A 12 1.01 18.00 -23.20
CA GLY A 12 0.00 16.98 -22.88
C GLY A 12 0.41 15.99 -21.79
N GLN A 13 1.71 15.65 -21.66
CA GLN A 13 2.20 14.82 -20.54
C GLN A 13 2.20 15.61 -19.23
N ILE A 14 2.56 16.89 -19.28
CA ILE A 14 2.53 17.77 -18.10
C ILE A 14 1.09 17.93 -17.61
N LEU A 15 0.13 18.21 -18.50
CA LEU A 15 -1.28 18.33 -18.11
C LEU A 15 -1.84 17.03 -17.51
N LYS A 16 -1.49 15.85 -18.07
CA LYS A 16 -1.90 14.55 -17.54
C LYS A 16 -1.32 14.25 -16.15
N PHE A 17 -0.25 14.94 -15.76
CA PHE A 17 0.32 14.85 -14.41
C PHE A 17 -0.28 15.92 -13.48
N VAL A 18 -0.32 17.17 -13.94
CA VAL A 18 -0.74 18.33 -13.15
C VAL A 18 -2.23 18.25 -12.79
N ILE A 19 -3.10 17.93 -13.74
CA ILE A 19 -4.56 17.92 -13.51
C ILE A 19 -4.96 16.94 -12.38
N PRO A 20 -4.62 15.63 -12.44
CA PRO A 20 -5.01 14.72 -11.36
C PRO A 20 -4.31 15.05 -10.03
N SER A 21 -3.08 15.58 -10.07
CA SER A 21 -2.37 16.01 -8.87
C SER A 21 -3.06 17.20 -8.19
N LEU A 22 -3.48 18.20 -8.97
CA LEU A 22 -4.18 19.38 -8.46
C LEU A 22 -5.55 18.99 -7.89
N ILE A 23 -6.29 18.12 -8.57
CA ILE A 23 -7.56 17.59 -8.09
C ILE A 23 -7.37 16.85 -6.77
N GLY A 24 -6.35 16.00 -6.67
CA GLY A 24 -6.01 15.29 -5.43
C GLY A 24 -5.67 16.26 -4.29
N ALA A 25 -4.85 17.27 -4.55
CA ALA A 25 -4.49 18.29 -3.55
C ALA A 25 -5.70 19.10 -3.09
N LEU A 26 -6.56 19.54 -4.02
CA LEU A 26 -7.80 20.25 -3.69
C LEU A 26 -8.76 19.36 -2.89
N ALA A 27 -8.91 18.10 -3.29
CA ALA A 27 -9.74 17.12 -2.58
C ALA A 27 -9.17 16.73 -1.21
N PHE A 28 -7.89 17.03 -0.93
CA PHE A 28 -7.22 16.80 0.36
C PHE A 28 -7.22 18.04 1.28
N ILE A 29 -7.27 19.25 0.71
CA ILE A 29 -7.21 20.52 1.45
C ILE A 29 -8.60 21.12 1.67
N MET A 30 -9.55 20.95 0.73
CA MET A 30 -10.87 21.58 0.80
C MET A 30 -11.76 20.89 1.85
N PRO A 31 -12.10 21.57 2.96
CA PRO A 31 -13.02 21.01 3.94
C PRO A 31 -14.46 21.20 3.46
N ILE A 32 -15.23 20.11 3.46
CA ILE A 32 -16.66 20.08 3.22
C ILE A 32 -17.37 19.91 4.58
N PRO A 33 -18.35 20.76 4.91
CA PRO A 33 -19.13 20.58 6.12
C PRO A 33 -20.06 19.36 5.98
N ASP A 34 -19.90 18.34 6.83
CA ASP A 34 -20.80 17.18 6.91
C ASP A 34 -21.16 16.90 8.37
N LYS A 35 -22.47 16.86 8.68
CA LYS A 35 -23.04 16.46 9.99
C LYS A 35 -22.37 17.09 11.23
N GLY A 36 -21.94 18.35 11.14
CA GLY A 36 -21.33 19.09 12.26
C GLY A 36 -19.82 18.90 12.43
N THR A 37 -19.16 18.19 11.53
CA THR A 37 -17.69 18.07 11.46
C THR A 37 -17.18 18.54 10.09
N PHE A 38 -15.99 19.15 10.06
CA PHE A 38 -15.30 19.42 8.80
C PHE A 38 -14.57 18.15 8.36
N ASN A 39 -15.00 17.56 7.25
CA ASN A 39 -14.29 16.45 6.61
C ASN A 39 -13.80 16.90 5.24
N THR A 40 -12.71 16.33 4.78
CA THR A 40 -12.23 16.65 3.43
C THR A 40 -13.07 15.94 2.38
N ALA A 41 -13.14 16.48 1.16
CA ALA A 41 -13.83 15.83 0.04
C ALA A 41 -13.41 14.37 -0.16
N LEU A 42 -12.11 14.08 -0.08
CA LEU A 42 -11.61 12.71 -0.16
C LEU A 42 -11.99 11.87 1.07
N GLY A 43 -12.02 12.46 2.26
CA GLY A 43 -12.41 11.77 3.50
C GLY A 43 -13.84 11.26 3.46
N LEU A 44 -14.77 12.07 2.94
CA LEU A 44 -16.17 11.66 2.76
C LEU A 44 -16.30 10.49 1.78
N LEU A 45 -15.56 10.52 0.67
CA LEU A 45 -15.55 9.43 -0.31
C LEU A 45 -14.97 8.14 0.30
N ILE A 46 -13.93 8.26 1.11
CA ILE A 46 -13.34 7.15 1.84
C ILE A 46 -14.33 6.58 2.85
N ASP A 47 -15.03 7.40 3.62
CA ASP A 47 -16.02 6.92 4.59
C ASP A 47 -17.19 6.20 3.92
N TRP A 48 -17.60 6.68 2.74
CA TRP A 48 -18.62 6.03 1.93
C TRP A 48 -18.15 4.65 1.44
N GLY A 49 -16.92 4.55 0.91
CA GLY A 49 -16.36 3.27 0.44
C GLY A 49 -15.96 2.30 1.55
N LYS A 50 -15.71 2.80 2.77
CA LYS A 50 -15.28 1.99 3.91
C LYS A 50 -16.43 1.41 4.73
N GLY A 51 -17.70 1.72 4.43
CA GLY A 51 -18.88 1.31 5.22
C GLY A 51 -18.81 -0.14 5.73
N ASP A 52 -19.04 -1.11 4.85
CA ASP A 52 -19.02 -2.54 5.21
C ASP A 52 -17.60 -3.12 5.30
N LEU A 53 -16.63 -2.45 4.68
CA LEU A 53 -15.25 -2.94 4.61
C LEU A 53 -14.47 -2.66 5.90
N LYS A 54 -14.91 -1.74 6.76
CA LYS A 54 -14.25 -1.34 8.02
C LYS A 54 -13.89 -2.52 8.92
N ALA A 55 -14.77 -3.51 9.03
CA ALA A 55 -14.53 -4.71 9.83
C ALA A 55 -13.50 -5.66 9.20
N TYR A 56 -13.43 -5.69 7.86
CA TYR A 56 -12.54 -6.59 7.12
C TYR A 56 -11.16 -5.99 6.85
N LEU A 57 -11.04 -4.66 6.81
CA LEU A 57 -9.79 -3.94 6.54
C LEU A 57 -8.61 -4.41 7.42
N PRO A 58 -8.75 -4.49 8.76
CA PRO A 58 -7.65 -4.92 9.63
C PRO A 58 -7.24 -6.38 9.37
N THR A 59 -8.22 -7.26 9.17
CA THR A 59 -8.00 -8.69 8.87
C THR A 59 -7.30 -8.87 7.52
N ALA A 60 -7.73 -8.14 6.49
CA ALA A 60 -7.11 -8.17 5.17
C ALA A 60 -5.67 -7.62 5.18
N ALA A 61 -5.41 -6.56 5.95
CA ALA A 61 -4.06 -6.03 6.11
C ALA A 61 -3.14 -7.04 6.82
N MET A 62 -3.65 -7.70 7.88
CA MET A 62 -2.92 -8.74 8.59
C MET A 62 -2.57 -9.92 7.69
N THR A 63 -3.54 -10.45 6.94
CA THR A 63 -3.28 -11.58 6.04
C THR A 63 -2.26 -11.20 4.98
N ALA A 64 -2.34 -10.00 4.40
CA ALA A 64 -1.36 -9.52 3.44
C ALA A 64 0.06 -9.41 4.04
N VAL A 65 0.20 -8.89 5.27
CA VAL A 65 1.51 -8.78 5.95
C VAL A 65 2.09 -10.16 6.25
N VAL A 66 1.28 -11.07 6.80
CA VAL A 66 1.72 -12.44 7.13
C VAL A 66 2.09 -13.21 5.86
N LEU A 67 1.28 -13.14 4.81
CA LEU A 67 1.57 -13.75 3.52
C LEU A 67 2.83 -13.18 2.89
N SER A 68 3.02 -11.86 2.95
CA SER A 68 4.24 -11.22 2.43
C SER A 68 5.49 -11.68 3.19
N ALA A 69 5.42 -11.76 4.53
CA ALA A 69 6.53 -12.27 5.33
C ALA A 69 6.83 -13.76 5.05
N ALA A 70 5.80 -14.59 4.93
CA ALA A 70 5.95 -16.01 4.61
C ALA A 70 6.53 -16.22 3.19
N ALA A 71 6.03 -15.48 2.20
CA ALA A 71 6.52 -15.54 0.82
C ALA A 71 7.98 -15.07 0.71
N SER A 72 8.35 -13.99 1.41
CA SER A 72 9.74 -13.52 1.48
C SER A 72 10.65 -14.54 2.17
N LEU A 73 10.20 -15.16 3.27
CA LEU A 73 10.98 -16.19 3.98
C LEU A 73 11.17 -17.44 3.10
N PHE A 74 10.10 -17.88 2.42
CA PHE A 74 10.15 -19.00 1.48
C PHE A 74 11.09 -18.71 0.30
N ALA A 75 11.02 -17.51 -0.28
CA ALA A 75 11.90 -17.11 -1.38
C ALA A 75 13.38 -17.13 -0.98
N VAL A 76 13.72 -16.73 0.24
CA VAL A 76 15.11 -16.73 0.75
C VAL A 76 15.62 -18.14 1.06
N LEU A 77 14.77 -18.99 1.65
CA LEU A 77 15.15 -20.36 2.05
C LEU A 77 15.18 -21.35 0.89
N ALA A 78 14.13 -21.37 0.05
CA ALA A 78 13.99 -22.35 -1.02
C ALA A 78 14.67 -21.93 -2.33
N ARG A 79 15.00 -20.63 -2.49
CA ARG A 79 15.54 -20.00 -3.72
C ARG A 79 15.04 -20.68 -5.01
N PRO A 80 13.71 -20.79 -5.21
CA PRO A 80 13.18 -21.53 -6.35
C PRO A 80 13.55 -20.81 -7.65
N ARG A 81 13.94 -21.59 -8.68
CA ARG A 81 14.36 -21.06 -9.99
C ARG A 81 13.34 -20.07 -10.58
N SER A 82 12.04 -20.34 -10.43
CA SER A 82 10.97 -19.48 -10.95
C SER A 82 10.88 -18.07 -10.32
N ILE A 83 11.33 -17.90 -9.07
CA ILE A 83 11.41 -16.57 -8.42
C ILE A 83 12.71 -15.86 -8.85
N MET A 84 13.78 -16.60 -9.11
CA MET A 84 15.07 -16.04 -9.52
C MET A 84 15.11 -15.64 -11.00
N GLU A 85 14.28 -16.27 -11.84
CA GLU A 85 14.08 -15.95 -13.27
C GLU A 85 13.24 -14.68 -13.49
N ASN A 86 12.29 -14.38 -12.61
CA ASN A 86 11.44 -13.18 -12.73
C ASN A 86 11.98 -12.02 -11.89
N THR A 87 12.52 -10.98 -12.56
CA THR A 87 13.06 -9.78 -11.89
C THR A 87 12.06 -9.12 -10.93
N PHE A 88 10.78 -9.04 -11.31
CA PHE A 88 9.72 -8.44 -10.48
C PHE A 88 9.51 -9.21 -9.17
N LEU A 89 9.35 -10.53 -9.23
CA LEU A 89 9.15 -11.37 -8.02
C LEU A 89 10.40 -11.40 -7.15
N ARG A 90 11.59 -11.36 -7.78
CA ARG A 90 12.86 -11.27 -7.06
C ARG A 90 12.97 -9.97 -6.27
N GLU A 91 12.63 -8.83 -6.86
CA GLU A 91 12.67 -7.54 -6.15
C GLU A 91 11.58 -7.42 -5.08
N LEU A 92 10.39 -8.00 -5.30
CA LEU A 92 9.31 -8.00 -4.31
C LEU A 92 9.62 -8.88 -3.09
N LEU A 93 10.13 -10.10 -3.32
CA LEU A 93 10.26 -11.13 -2.29
C LEU A 93 11.68 -11.24 -1.72
N CYS A 94 12.71 -11.02 -2.53
CA CYS A 94 14.12 -11.14 -2.16
C CYS A 94 14.68 -9.76 -1.73
N VAL A 95 14.19 -9.30 -0.58
CA VAL A 95 14.61 -8.04 0.05
C VAL A 95 15.87 -8.25 0.91
N SER A 96 16.55 -7.16 1.28
CA SER A 96 17.72 -7.24 2.16
C SER A 96 17.37 -7.91 3.50
N PRO A 97 18.32 -8.57 4.19
CA PRO A 97 18.04 -9.27 5.44
C PRO A 97 17.46 -8.35 6.52
N PHE A 98 17.79 -7.07 6.50
CA PHE A 98 17.19 -6.06 7.37
C PHE A 98 15.68 -5.87 7.09
N TRP A 99 15.29 -5.80 5.81
CA TRP A 99 13.88 -5.71 5.39
C TRP A 99 13.11 -7.01 5.61
N LEU A 100 13.78 -8.15 5.51
CA LEU A 100 13.17 -9.43 5.87
C LEU A 100 12.87 -9.46 7.38
N ALA A 101 13.80 -9.02 8.21
CA ALA A 101 13.59 -8.93 9.66
C ALA A 101 12.41 -8.02 10.01
N SER A 102 12.26 -6.87 9.35
CA SER A 102 11.11 -5.98 9.58
C SER A 102 9.78 -6.61 9.15
N ARG A 103 9.75 -7.39 8.05
CA ARG A 103 8.55 -8.14 7.62
C ARG A 103 8.16 -9.22 8.63
N VAL A 104 9.14 -9.96 9.15
CA VAL A 104 8.90 -11.00 10.18
C VAL A 104 8.44 -10.37 11.48
N LEU A 105 9.10 -9.30 11.95
CA LEU A 105 8.67 -8.57 13.15
C LEU A 105 7.26 -8.00 12.99
N GLY A 106 6.94 -7.41 11.83
CA GLY A 106 5.60 -6.91 11.53
C GLY A 106 4.55 -8.02 11.54
N ALA A 107 4.86 -9.20 10.99
CA ALA A 107 3.97 -10.34 11.03
C ALA A 107 3.73 -10.84 12.47
N VAL A 108 4.79 -10.98 13.28
CA VAL A 108 4.70 -11.41 14.69
C VAL A 108 3.88 -10.41 15.50
N LEU A 109 4.16 -9.11 15.37
CA LEU A 109 3.43 -8.06 16.08
C LEU A 109 1.96 -8.06 15.68
N THR A 110 1.66 -8.17 14.39
CA THR A 110 0.26 -8.18 13.92
C THR A 110 -0.48 -9.42 14.39
N VAL A 111 0.15 -10.60 14.35
CA VAL A 111 -0.42 -11.84 14.89
C VAL A 111 -0.62 -11.76 16.40
N PHE A 112 0.17 -10.97 17.14
CA PHE A 112 -0.01 -10.85 18.59
C PHE A 112 -1.05 -9.79 18.98
N LEU A 113 -1.07 -8.64 18.29
CA LEU A 113 -1.96 -7.51 18.60
C LEU A 113 -3.38 -7.70 18.08
N LEU A 114 -3.55 -8.26 16.89
CA LEU A 114 -4.83 -8.25 16.18
C LEU A 114 -5.86 -9.33 16.60
N PRO A 115 -5.49 -10.56 17.02
CA PRO A 115 -6.46 -11.59 17.38
C PRO A 115 -7.47 -11.16 18.45
N PRO A 116 -7.09 -10.50 19.56
CA PRO A 116 -8.07 -10.08 20.56
C PRO A 116 -9.01 -8.98 20.06
N PHE A 117 -8.65 -8.20 19.03
CA PHE A 117 -9.48 -7.12 18.51
C PHE A 117 -10.40 -7.56 17.34
N ALA A 118 -9.88 -8.41 16.46
CA ALA A 118 -10.62 -8.92 15.30
C ALA A 118 -11.67 -9.98 15.69
N TRP A 119 -11.37 -10.83 16.69
CA TRP A 119 -12.33 -11.84 17.17
C TRP A 119 -13.48 -11.21 17.96
N TYR A 120 -13.21 -10.17 18.77
CA TYR A 120 -14.23 -9.45 19.55
C TYR A 120 -15.24 -8.67 18.71
N SER A 121 -14.88 -8.25 17.50
CA SER A 121 -15.80 -7.55 16.59
C SER A 121 -16.64 -8.51 15.72
N CYS A 122 -16.33 -9.81 15.74
CA CYS A 122 -17.03 -10.85 14.99
C CYS A 122 -17.96 -11.70 15.87
N MET A 123 -17.98 -11.47 17.19
CA MET A 123 -18.87 -12.10 18.17
C MET A 123 -20.00 -11.16 18.59
#